data_AF-A0AAV4V406-F1
#
_entry.id   AF-A0AAV4V406-F1
#
_cell.length_a   1.000
_cell.length_b   1.000
_cell.length_c   1.000
_cell.angle_alpha   90.00
_cell.angle_beta   90.00
_cell.angle_gamma   90.00
#
_symmetry.space_group_name_H-M   'P 1'
#
loop_
_entity.id
_entity.type
_entity.pdbx_description
1 polymer ?
#
loop_
_entity_poly.entity_id
_entity_poly.type
_entity_poly.pdbx_seq_one_letter_code
_entity_poly.pdbx_strand_id
1 'polypeptide(L)'
;MCPSALSKNKESSEVTQVILPERAVKSPSKPDNSKPKKPKDIPPSKIKYEVVNYSTGKTTIVKPECMSRPKGTLTKSRNKLFLKHHTQPKDGVWKVKEKVIEKEQMEEFQFSEVFCGPLPSYAVPPPDKKLHMKKCLTRNQLNHLVLVKKQFRVN
;
A
#
# COMPACT_ATOMS: atom_id res chain seq x y z
N MET A 1 -26.92 8.46 6.76
CA MET A 1 -26.14 8.39 8.00
C MET A 1 -25.82 6.93 8.28
N CYS A 2 -24.56 6.54 8.19
CA CYS A 2 -24.12 5.27 8.77
C CYS A 2 -24.09 5.50 10.29
N PRO A 3 -24.78 4.71 11.11
CA PRO A 3 -24.72 4.88 12.55
C PRO A 3 -23.26 4.70 12.98
N SER A 4 -22.68 5.80 13.47
CA SER A 4 -21.36 5.86 14.07
C SER A 4 -21.38 5.11 15.39
N ALA A 5 -21.22 3.80 15.32
CA ALA A 5 -20.81 3.00 16.46
C ALA A 5 -19.38 2.55 16.18
N LEU A 6 -18.45 3.11 16.95
CA LEU A 6 -17.07 2.68 17.07
C LEU A 6 -17.05 1.27 17.72
N SER A 7 -17.56 0.25 17.03
CA SER A 7 -17.38 -1.15 17.44
C SER A 7 -15.94 -1.54 17.11
N LYS A 8 -15.15 -1.79 18.15
CA LYS A 8 -13.76 -2.26 18.07
C LYS A 8 -13.63 -3.70 17.55
N ASN A 9 -14.73 -4.32 17.15
CA ASN A 9 -14.76 -5.67 16.61
C ASN A 9 -15.11 -5.58 15.12
N LYS A 10 -14.11 -5.72 14.26
CA LYS A 10 -14.33 -5.92 12.82
C LYS A 10 -14.95 -7.31 12.64
N GLU A 11 -16.27 -7.37 12.67
CA GLU A 11 -16.99 -8.60 12.42
C GLU A 11 -16.77 -9.04 10.97
N SER A 12 -16.27 -10.27 10.80
CA SER A 12 -16.08 -10.86 9.49
C SER A 12 -17.44 -11.03 8.82
N SER A 13 -17.59 -10.41 7.64
CA SER A 13 -18.78 -10.53 6.80
C SER A 13 -18.35 -10.84 5.37
N GLU A 14 -19.16 -11.61 4.66
CA GLU A 14 -18.93 -11.97 3.26
C GLU A 14 -19.99 -11.32 2.37
N VAL A 15 -19.56 -10.83 1.19
CA VAL A 15 -20.47 -10.28 0.19
C VAL A 15 -21.05 -11.43 -0.62
N THR A 16 -22.37 -11.62 -0.55
CA THR A 16 -23.06 -12.69 -1.28
C THR A 16 -23.56 -12.19 -2.63
N GLN A 17 -24.10 -10.96 -2.68
CA GLN A 17 -24.65 -10.40 -3.92
C GLN A 17 -24.33 -8.91 -4.09
N VAL A 18 -24.18 -8.51 -5.36
CA VAL A 18 -24.02 -7.11 -5.77
C VAL A 18 -25.33 -6.65 -6.43
N ILE A 19 -26.00 -5.71 -5.78
CA ILE A 19 -27.29 -5.15 -6.22
C ILE A 19 -27.00 -3.88 -7.03
N LEU A 20 -27.20 -3.96 -8.33
CA LEU A 20 -27.08 -2.81 -9.24
C LEU A 20 -28.36 -1.97 -9.19
N PRO A 21 -28.25 -0.63 -9.35
CA PRO A 21 -29.42 0.23 -9.47
C PRO A 21 -30.20 -0.12 -10.73
N GLU A 22 -31.53 -0.16 -10.61
CA GLU A 22 -32.42 -0.45 -11.71
C GLU A 22 -32.20 0.56 -12.85
N ARG A 23 -31.93 0.05 -14.06
CA ARG A 23 -31.86 0.89 -15.25
C ARG A 23 -33.29 1.13 -15.68
N ALA A 24 -33.71 2.39 -15.79
CA ALA A 24 -35.00 2.72 -16.38
C ALA A 24 -35.08 2.10 -17.78
N VAL A 25 -35.85 1.02 -17.90
CA VAL A 25 -36.12 0.36 -19.18
C VAL A 25 -37.08 1.27 -19.90
N LYS A 26 -36.57 2.07 -20.85
CA LYS A 26 -37.46 2.77 -21.77
C LYS A 26 -38.13 1.69 -22.61
N SER A 27 -39.45 1.58 -22.50
CA SER A 27 -40.31 0.71 -23.31
C SER A 27 -40.01 0.88 -24.80
N PRO A 28 -40.19 -0.18 -25.62
CA PRO A 28 -39.74 -0.17 -27.01
C PRO A 28 -40.68 0.71 -27.85
N SER A 29 -40.33 1.98 -28.05
CA SER A 29 -40.97 2.81 -29.07
C SER A 29 -40.00 3.08 -30.22
N LYS A 30 -40.32 2.42 -31.34
CA LYS A 30 -39.87 2.57 -32.73
C LYS A 30 -38.42 2.19 -33.09
N PRO A 31 -38.21 1.50 -34.23
CA PRO A 31 -36.89 1.15 -34.73
C PRO A 31 -36.23 2.40 -35.30
N ASP A 32 -35.29 2.97 -34.55
CA ASP A 32 -34.45 4.06 -35.06
C ASP A 32 -33.03 3.54 -35.27
N ASN A 33 -32.54 3.69 -36.51
CA ASN A 33 -31.33 3.11 -37.08
C ASN A 33 -30.05 3.77 -36.50
N SER A 34 -29.81 3.60 -35.20
CA SER A 34 -28.65 4.20 -34.52
C SER A 34 -27.80 3.15 -33.79
N LYS A 35 -26.49 3.23 -34.00
CA LYS A 35 -25.44 2.33 -33.47
C LYS A 35 -25.68 1.96 -31.99
N PRO A 36 -25.38 0.71 -31.58
CA PRO A 36 -25.58 0.27 -30.20
C PRO A 36 -24.83 1.18 -29.22
N LYS A 37 -25.58 1.93 -28.41
CA LYS A 37 -25.03 2.79 -27.36
C LYS A 37 -24.43 1.89 -26.29
N LYS A 38 -23.12 2.05 -26.03
CA LYS A 38 -22.45 1.36 -24.92
C LYS A 38 -23.22 1.62 -23.62
N PRO A 39 -23.43 0.61 -22.77
CA PRO A 39 -24.11 0.80 -21.48
C PRO A 39 -23.33 1.84 -20.67
N LYS A 40 -24.04 2.85 -20.16
CA LYS A 40 -23.43 3.91 -19.34
C LYS A 40 -22.83 3.29 -18.07
N ASP A 41 -21.62 3.71 -17.72
CA ASP A 41 -20.97 3.27 -16.48
C ASP A 41 -21.82 3.63 -15.27
N ILE A 42 -22.03 2.64 -14.39
CA ILE A 42 -22.78 2.81 -13.15
C ILE A 42 -21.82 3.40 -12.12
N PRO A 43 -22.12 4.57 -11.52
CA PRO A 43 -21.26 5.12 -10.49
C PRO A 43 -21.26 4.20 -9.26
N PRO A 44 -20.09 3.94 -8.65
CA PRO A 44 -19.94 2.97 -7.57
C PRO A 44 -20.81 3.28 -6.35
N SER A 45 -21.12 4.56 -6.11
CA SER A 45 -22.01 5.02 -5.02
C SER A 45 -23.45 4.51 -5.13
N LYS A 46 -23.90 4.10 -6.33
CA LYS A 46 -25.26 3.58 -6.56
C LYS A 46 -25.35 2.06 -6.41
N ILE A 47 -24.22 1.39 -6.25
CA ILE A 47 -24.16 -0.07 -6.06
C ILE A 47 -24.45 -0.36 -4.60
N LYS A 48 -25.29 -1.36 -4.32
CA LYS A 48 -25.53 -1.88 -2.97
C LYS A 48 -25.01 -3.31 -2.88
N TYR A 49 -24.69 -3.75 -1.66
CA TYR A 49 -24.13 -5.07 -1.43
C TYR A 49 -24.96 -5.80 -0.40
N GLU A 50 -25.29 -7.03 -0.69
CA GLU A 50 -25.86 -7.95 0.27
C GLU A 50 -24.73 -8.68 0.98
N VAL A 51 -24.65 -8.53 2.30
CA VAL A 51 -23.60 -9.11 3.14
C VAL A 51 -24.19 -10.06 4.17
N VAL A 52 -23.54 -11.20 4.37
CA VAL A 52 -23.84 -12.15 5.43
C VAL A 52 -22.81 -11.98 6.54
N ASN A 53 -23.29 -11.74 7.76
CA ASN A 53 -22.44 -11.65 8.94
C ASN A 53 -22.24 -13.05 9.54
N TYR A 54 -21.00 -13.53 9.68
CA TYR A 54 -20.73 -14.87 10.21
C TYR A 54 -21.09 -15.03 11.70
N SER A 55 -21.10 -13.93 12.46
CA SER A 55 -21.44 -13.96 13.89
C SER A 55 -22.93 -14.17 14.12
N THR A 56 -23.78 -13.54 13.31
CA THR A 56 -25.24 -13.54 13.48
C THR A 56 -25.96 -14.43 12.48
N GLY A 57 -25.30 -14.86 11.40
CA GLY A 57 -25.90 -15.56 10.26
C GLY A 57 -26.94 -14.73 9.49
N LYS A 58 -27.06 -13.43 9.80
CA LYS A 58 -28.06 -12.53 9.21
C LYS A 58 -27.51 -11.86 7.97
N THR A 59 -28.39 -11.72 6.98
CA THR A 59 -28.11 -11.00 5.74
C THR A 59 -28.57 -9.55 5.86
N THR A 60 -27.74 -8.60 5.45
CA THR A 60 -28.05 -7.16 5.49
C THR A 60 -27.58 -6.47 4.22
N ILE A 61 -28.33 -5.48 3.74
CA ILE A 61 -27.96 -4.68 2.57
C ILE A 61 -27.19 -3.45 3.03
N VAL A 62 -25.96 -3.28 2.53
CA VAL A 62 -25.06 -2.19 2.90
C VAL A 62 -24.65 -1.34 1.69
N LYS A 63 -24.33 -0.08 1.99
CA LYS A 63 -23.74 0.87 1.04
C LYS A 63 -22.23 0.62 0.88
N PRO A 64 -21.61 1.08 -0.21
CA PRO A 64 -20.18 0.91 -0.45
C PRO A 64 -19.31 1.54 0.65
N GLU A 65 -19.78 2.64 1.25
CA GLU A 65 -19.10 3.33 2.36
C GLU A 65 -18.98 2.48 3.63
N CYS A 66 -19.87 1.51 3.81
CA CYS A 66 -19.83 0.59 4.95
C CYS A 66 -18.90 -0.60 4.73
N MET A 67 -18.36 -0.76 3.52
CA MET A 67 -17.47 -1.86 3.20
C MET A 67 -16.01 -1.41 3.36
N SER A 68 -15.23 -2.22 4.06
CA SER A 68 -13.78 -2.05 4.08
C SER A 68 -13.11 -3.36 3.75
N ARG A 69 -12.13 -3.33 2.84
CA ARG A 69 -11.25 -4.48 2.65
C ARG A 69 -10.37 -4.61 3.89
N PRO A 70 -10.19 -5.82 4.46
CA PRO A 70 -9.19 -6.02 5.49
C PRO A 70 -7.82 -5.57 4.94
N LYS A 71 -7.13 -4.68 5.67
CA LYS A 71 -5.72 -4.39 5.39
C LYS A 71 -4.99 -5.72 5.61
N GLY A 72 -4.40 -6.25 4.54
CA GLY A 72 -3.68 -7.52 4.62
C GLY A 72 -2.52 -7.43 5.61
N THR A 73 -2.08 -8.59 6.10
CA THR A 73 -0.95 -8.69 7.04
C THR A 73 0.29 -7.98 6.49
N LEU A 74 1.04 -7.32 7.38
CA LEU A 74 2.32 -6.73 7.05
C LEU A 74 3.33 -7.86 6.79
N THR A 75 3.75 -8.03 5.54
CA THR A 75 4.74 -9.04 5.15
C THR A 75 6.03 -8.38 4.67
N LYS A 76 7.15 -9.12 4.70
CA LYS A 76 8.44 -8.65 4.19
C LYS A 76 8.34 -8.16 2.74
N SER A 77 7.62 -8.89 1.90
CA SER A 77 7.39 -8.51 0.50
C SER A 77 6.59 -7.22 0.37
N ARG A 78 5.57 -7.02 1.22
CA ARG A 78 4.78 -5.79 1.27
C ARG A 78 5.62 -4.59 1.72
N ASN A 79 6.48 -4.76 2.71
CA ASN A 79 7.41 -3.71 3.17
C ASN A 79 8.40 -3.33 2.08
N LYS A 80 8.95 -4.32 1.36
CA LYS A 80 9.84 -4.06 0.23
C LYS A 80 9.16 -3.24 -0.86
N LEU A 81 7.92 -3.57 -1.18
CA LEU A 81 7.13 -2.85 -2.18
C LEU A 81 6.81 -1.42 -1.70
N PHE A 82 6.39 -1.29 -0.45
CA PHE A 82 6.14 0.01 0.19
C PHE A 82 7.36 0.92 0.10
N LEU A 83 8.53 0.42 0.51
CA LEU A 83 9.77 1.18 0.45
C LEU A 83 10.13 1.56 -0.99
N LYS A 84 10.03 0.64 -1.94
CA LYS A 84 10.29 0.89 -3.37
C LYS A 84 9.38 1.99 -3.96
N HIS A 85 8.12 2.06 -3.54
CA HIS A 85 7.21 3.08 -4.05
C HIS A 85 7.48 4.46 -3.46
N HIS A 86 7.89 4.54 -2.19
CA HIS A 86 8.03 5.80 -1.47
C HIS A 86 9.46 6.37 -1.48
N THR A 87 10.45 5.54 -1.82
CA THR A 87 11.86 5.95 -1.86
C THR A 87 12.41 5.92 -3.28
N GLN A 88 13.50 6.65 -3.49
CA GLN A 88 14.27 6.70 -4.72
C GLN A 88 15.77 6.74 -4.39
N PRO A 89 16.62 6.06 -5.17
CA PRO A 89 18.06 6.21 -5.03
C PRO A 89 18.48 7.60 -5.56
N LYS A 90 19.16 8.39 -4.73
CA LYS A 90 19.74 9.69 -5.09
C LYS A 90 21.08 9.81 -4.37
N ASP A 91 22.15 10.08 -5.12
CA ASP A 91 23.53 10.18 -4.60
C ASP A 91 24.04 8.91 -3.90
N GLY A 92 23.59 7.73 -4.36
CA GLY A 92 23.95 6.44 -3.75
C GLY A 92 23.25 6.14 -2.42
N VAL A 93 22.33 7.01 -1.97
CA VAL A 93 21.52 6.85 -0.76
C VAL A 93 20.04 6.74 -1.14
N TRP A 94 19.28 5.94 -0.41
CA TRP A 94 17.83 5.90 -0.57
C TRP A 94 17.21 7.12 0.14
N LYS A 95 16.63 8.03 -0.65
CA LYS A 95 15.89 9.21 -0.15
C LYS A 95 14.40 9.01 -0.38
N VAL A 96 13.56 9.58 0.48
CA VAL A 96 12.10 9.61 0.26
C VAL A 96 11.80 10.52 -0.93
N LYS A 97 10.79 10.19 -1.73
CA LYS A 97 10.35 11.02 -2.86
C LYS A 97 9.69 12.31 -2.34
N GLU A 98 9.96 13.43 -2.98
CA GLU A 98 9.40 14.75 -2.61
C GLU A 98 7.87 14.72 -2.54
N LYS A 99 7.20 14.12 -3.54
CA LYS A 99 5.73 13.94 -3.54
C LYS A 99 5.19 13.19 -2.32
N VAL A 100 5.99 12.30 -1.74
CA VAL A 100 5.61 11.53 -0.55
C VAL A 100 5.81 12.36 0.71
N ILE A 101 6.89 13.15 0.75
CA ILE A 101 7.18 14.06 1.86
C ILE A 101 6.02 15.05 2.03
N GLU A 102 5.57 15.67 0.95
CA GLU A 102 4.44 16.60 0.95
C GLU A 102 3.12 15.91 1.35
N LYS A 103 2.85 14.73 0.79
CA LYS A 103 1.58 14.02 1.01
C LYS A 103 1.42 13.52 2.45
N GLU A 104 2.51 13.04 3.03
CA GLU A 104 2.50 12.46 4.38
C GLU A 104 3.01 13.47 5.43
N GLN A 105 3.17 14.75 5.06
CA GLN A 105 3.59 15.86 5.94
C GLN A 105 4.81 15.49 6.79
N MET A 106 5.81 14.85 6.17
CA MET A 106 6.95 14.29 6.91
C MET A 106 7.86 15.37 7.53
N GLU A 107 7.71 16.63 7.14
CA GLU A 107 8.43 17.76 7.75
C GLU A 107 7.85 18.15 9.12
N GLU A 108 6.55 17.95 9.31
CA GLU A 108 5.87 18.23 10.58
C GLU A 108 6.09 17.09 11.59
N PHE A 109 6.40 15.90 11.10
CA PHE A 109 6.55 14.70 11.90
C PHE A 109 7.82 14.72 12.78
N GLN A 110 7.63 14.69 14.10
CA GLN A 110 8.72 14.60 15.07
C GLN A 110 8.95 13.17 15.53
N PHE A 111 10.22 12.76 15.63
CA PHE A 111 10.58 11.42 16.10
C PHE A 111 10.03 11.10 17.50
N SER A 112 9.90 12.11 18.36
CA SER A 112 9.32 11.99 19.71
C SER A 112 7.86 11.55 19.73
N GLU A 113 7.11 11.75 18.65
CA GLU A 113 5.68 11.38 18.59
C GLU A 113 5.47 9.87 18.44
N VAL A 114 6.45 9.16 17.86
CA VAL A 114 6.35 7.73 17.57
C VAL A 114 7.30 6.90 18.42
N PHE A 115 8.36 7.51 18.93
CA PHE A 115 9.32 6.82 19.80
C PHE A 115 8.98 7.01 21.27
N CYS A 116 8.44 5.97 21.92
CA CYS A 116 8.05 6.00 23.33
C CYS A 116 9.22 5.75 24.32
N GLY A 117 10.44 6.18 24.02
CA GLY A 117 11.61 5.91 24.85
C GLY A 117 12.62 7.07 24.90
N PRO A 118 13.65 6.98 25.75
CA PRO A 118 14.74 7.95 25.74
C PRO A 118 15.49 7.90 24.40
N LEU A 119 15.76 9.07 23.82
CA LEU A 119 16.47 9.18 22.54
C LEU A 119 17.73 8.30 22.54
N PRO A 120 17.99 7.53 21.46
CA PRO A 120 19.21 6.73 21.40
C PRO A 120 20.43 7.63 21.54
N SER A 121 21.33 7.28 22.46
CA SER A 121 22.64 7.93 22.56
C SER A 121 23.52 7.41 21.44
N TYR A 122 23.59 8.15 20.33
CA TYR A 122 24.56 7.87 19.28
C TYR A 122 25.91 8.48 19.69
N ALA A 123 26.96 7.66 19.73
CA ALA A 123 28.31 8.17 19.88
C ALA A 123 28.63 9.06 18.66
N VAL A 124 28.75 10.37 18.90
CA VAL A 124 29.19 11.31 17.86
C VAL A 124 30.61 10.91 17.48
N PRO A 125 30.88 10.56 16.21
CA PRO A 125 32.25 10.27 15.80
C PRO A 125 33.10 11.53 16.04
N PRO A 126 34.35 11.38 16.51
CA PRO A 126 35.23 12.52 16.71
C PRO A 126 35.31 13.34 15.42
N PRO A 127 35.30 14.69 15.50
CA PRO A 127 35.68 15.50 14.37
C PRO A 127 37.11 15.09 13.99
N ASP A 128 37.36 14.91 12.70
CA ASP A 128 38.67 14.57 12.12
C ASP A 128 39.09 13.10 12.14
N LYS A 129 38.31 12.26 11.45
CA LYS A 129 38.91 11.32 10.50
C LYS A 129 38.11 11.36 9.23
N LYS A 130 38.74 11.81 8.12
CA LYS A 130 38.22 11.63 6.76
C LYS A 130 37.84 10.16 6.61
N LEU A 131 36.57 9.82 6.78
CA LEU A 131 36.07 8.48 6.52
C LEU A 131 36.27 8.29 5.03
N HIS A 132 37.33 7.56 4.69
CA HIS A 132 37.51 7.01 3.36
C HIS A 132 36.25 6.19 3.11
N MET A 133 35.30 6.78 2.37
CA MET A 133 34.10 6.11 1.92
C MET A 133 34.59 4.92 1.11
N LYS A 134 34.66 3.75 1.76
CA LYS A 134 34.86 2.50 1.05
C LYS A 134 33.63 2.38 0.17
N LYS A 135 33.79 2.77 -1.10
CA LYS A 135 32.80 2.62 -2.16
C LYS A 135 32.13 1.28 -1.94
N CYS A 136 30.81 1.28 -1.72
CA CYS A 136 30.03 0.06 -1.66
C CYS A 136 30.37 -0.72 -2.93
N LEU A 137 31.13 -1.82 -2.80
CA LEU A 137 31.53 -2.61 -3.95
C LEU A 137 30.23 -3.10 -4.60
N THR A 138 29.99 -2.64 -5.82
CA THR A 138 28.93 -3.17 -6.65
C THR A 138 29.15 -4.67 -6.85
N ARG A 139 28.03 -5.40 -6.97
CA ARG A 139 27.98 -6.87 -7.06
C ARG A 139 28.91 -7.48 -8.14
N ASN A 140 29.36 -6.68 -9.10
CA ASN A 140 30.28 -7.09 -10.16
C ASN A 140 31.76 -7.22 -9.72
N GLN A 141 32.17 -6.65 -8.59
CA GLN A 141 33.56 -6.75 -8.09
C GLN A 141 33.79 -7.96 -7.18
N LEU A 142 32.73 -8.65 -6.74
CA LEU A 142 32.86 -9.86 -5.91
C LEU A 142 33.36 -11.08 -6.70
N ASN A 143 33.17 -11.09 -8.03
CA ASN A 143 33.56 -12.22 -8.87
C ASN A 143 35.08 -12.27 -9.15
N HIS A 144 35.79 -11.12 -9.12
CA HIS A 144 37.24 -11.12 -9.31
C HIS A 144 38.00 -11.63 -8.07
N LEU A 145 37.49 -11.34 -6.86
CA LEU A 145 38.14 -11.77 -5.61
C LEU A 145 37.95 -13.27 -5.33
N VAL A 146 36.84 -13.86 -5.81
CA VAL A 146 36.60 -15.32 -5.71
C VAL A 146 37.46 -16.10 -6.70
N LEU A 147 37.78 -15.52 -7.87
CA LEU A 147 38.61 -16.19 -8.88
C LEU A 147 40.10 -16.23 -8.50
N VAL A 148 40.63 -15.17 -7.87
CA VAL A 148 42.06 -15.14 -7.49
C VAL A 148 42.37 -16.09 -6.32
N LYS A 149 41.42 -16.32 -5.40
CA LYS A 149 41.61 -17.26 -4.27
C LYS A 149 41.48 -18.74 -4.65
N LYS A 150 41.04 -19.06 -5.87
CA LYS A 150 40.95 -20.45 -6.35
C LYS A 150 42.23 -20.94 -7.05
N GLN A 151 43.19 -20.04 -7.32
CA GLN A 151 44.42 -20.35 -8.07
C GLN A 151 45.65 -20.65 -7.20
N PHE A 152 45.61 -20.40 -5.89
CA PHE A 152 46.70 -20.74 -4.97
C PHE A 152 46.24 -21.76 -3.93
N ARG A 153 46.01 -22.98 -4.40
CA ARG A 153 46.07 -24.19 -3.56
C ARG A 153 46.88 -25.22 -4.34
N VAL A 154 48.19 -25.11 -4.24
CA VAL A 154 49.13 -26.17 -4.63
C VAL A 154 49.52 -26.88 -3.34
N ASN A 155 49.47 -28.21 -3.38
CA ASN A 155 49.81 -29.12 -2.29
C ASN A 155 51.23 -28.94 -1.78
#